data_AF-A0A383E7K7-F1
#
_entry.id   AF-A0A383E7K7-F1
#
_cell.length_a   1.000
_cell.length_b   1.000
_cell.length_c   1.000
_cell.angle_alpha   90.00
_cell.angle_beta   90.00
_cell.angle_gamma   90.00
#
_symmetry.space_group_name_H-M   'P 1'
#
loop_
_entity.id
_entity.type
_entity.pdbx_description
1 polymer ?
#
loop_
_entity_poly.entity_id
_entity_poly.type
_entity_poly.pdbx_seq_one_letter_code
_entity_poly.pdbx_strand_id
1 'polypeptide(L)'
;MKDKRQIIELIGFISIIASLGFVGFEIRQNTRAVRGATNIAISNQVMDMALEIASNERLGKLVGFMLEDNIKSEDLNPEDRTSAQMTVYAGLRRIENVFLQVEDGILDARAFDRVGMAFYRSNVARDTWDIYGRFFDKDFIPFFEALRDSVDTK
;
A
#
# COMPACT_ATOMS: atom_id res chain seq x y z
N MET A 1 -13.69 49.09 38.38
CA MET A 1 -13.51 48.93 36.90
C MET A 1 -12.39 47.94 36.53
N LYS A 2 -11.31 47.81 37.33
CA LYS A 2 -10.22 46.84 37.11
C LYS A 2 -10.65 45.36 37.18
N ASP A 3 -11.52 44.98 38.13
CA ASP A 3 -11.94 43.56 38.30
C ASP A 3 -12.70 43.00 37.10
N LYS A 4 -13.58 43.81 36.48
CA LYS A 4 -14.35 43.37 35.30
C LYS A 4 -13.45 43.06 34.11
N ARG A 5 -12.39 43.86 33.91
CA ARG A 5 -11.41 43.64 32.85
C ARG A 5 -10.61 42.36 33.06
N GLN A 6 -10.18 42.09 34.30
CA GLN A 6 -9.46 40.86 34.65
C GLN A 6 -10.32 39.61 34.46
N ILE A 7 -11.62 39.67 34.79
CA ILE A 7 -12.56 38.57 34.55
C ILE A 7 -12.71 38.30 33.04
N ILE A 8 -12.85 39.35 32.23
CA ILE A 8 -12.94 39.22 30.76
C ILE A 8 -11.64 38.63 30.18
N GLU A 9 -10.48 39.09 30.66
CA GLU A 9 -9.17 38.57 30.23
C GLU A 9 -9.00 37.08 30.61
N LEU A 10 -9.44 36.68 31.81
CA LEU A 10 -9.43 35.29 32.24
C LEU A 10 -10.34 34.40 31.38
N ILE A 11 -11.55 34.85 31.08
CA ILE A 11 -12.48 34.13 30.19
C ILE A 11 -11.89 34.01 28.79
N GLY A 12 -11.28 35.08 28.26
CA GLY A 12 -10.60 35.05 26.96
C GLY A 12 -9.45 34.05 26.94
N PHE A 13 -8.62 34.04 27.98
CA PHE A 13 -7.52 33.07 28.12
C PHE A 13 -8.01 31.62 28.18
N ILE A 14 -9.04 31.34 28.99
CA ILE A 14 -9.64 29.99 29.08
C ILE A 14 -10.24 29.60 27.72
N SER A 15 -10.89 30.53 27.03
CA SER A 15 -11.47 30.30 25.70
C SER A 15 -10.39 29.88 24.70
N ILE A 16 -9.24 30.58 24.68
CA ILE A 16 -8.11 30.21 23.80
C ILE A 16 -7.59 28.81 24.12
N ILE A 17 -7.42 28.46 25.40
CA ILE A 17 -6.98 27.12 25.80
C ILE A 17 -8.00 26.06 25.36
N ALA A 18 -9.29 26.30 25.59
CA ALA A 18 -10.36 25.39 25.19
C ALA A 18 -10.39 25.21 23.67
N SER A 19 -10.22 26.29 22.90
CA SER A 19 -10.12 26.25 21.44
C SER A 19 -8.92 25.44 20.96
N LEU A 20 -7.73 25.61 21.56
CA LEU A 20 -6.54 24.82 21.22
C LEU A 20 -6.75 23.33 21.52
N GLY A 21 -7.39 23.01 22.65
CA GLY A 21 -7.76 21.63 22.98
C GLY A 21 -8.73 21.02 21.95
N PHE A 22 -9.72 21.80 21.51
CA PHE A 22 -10.67 21.37 20.48
C PHE A 22 -10.00 21.13 19.13
N VAL A 23 -9.13 22.04 18.67
CA VAL A 23 -8.33 21.85 17.45
C VAL A 23 -7.48 20.58 17.53
N GLY A 24 -6.83 20.32 18.67
CA GLY A 24 -6.06 19.10 18.88
C GLY A 24 -6.92 17.83 18.78
N PHE A 25 -8.15 17.88 19.30
CA PHE A 25 -9.13 16.79 19.16
C PHE A 25 -9.56 16.57 17.71
N GLU A 26 -9.88 17.64 16.98
CA GLU A 26 -10.27 17.59 15.57
C GLU A 26 -9.14 17.03 14.69
N ILE A 27 -7.90 17.48 14.89
CA ILE A 27 -6.73 16.94 14.18
C ILE A 27 -6.62 15.44 14.42
N ARG A 28 -6.73 14.98 15.67
CA ARG A 28 -6.67 13.55 15.99
C ARG A 28 -7.79 12.75 15.33
N GLN A 29 -9.00 13.29 15.29
CA GLN A 29 -10.13 12.65 14.62
C GLN A 29 -9.90 12.57 13.10
N ASN A 30 -9.42 13.66 12.50
CA ASN A 30 -9.11 13.74 11.08
C ASN A 30 -8.00 12.73 10.71
N THR A 31 -6.91 12.67 11.47
CA THR A 31 -5.84 11.67 11.26
C THR A 31 -6.39 10.24 11.31
N ARG A 32 -7.29 9.93 12.25
CA ARG A 32 -7.92 8.60 12.31
C ARG A 32 -8.80 8.31 11.09
N ALA A 33 -9.56 9.30 10.63
CA ALA A 33 -10.39 9.17 9.43
C ALA A 33 -9.54 8.93 8.17
N VAL A 34 -8.46 9.71 7.99
CA VAL A 34 -7.52 9.56 6.88
C VAL A 34 -6.89 8.16 6.89
N ARG A 35 -6.39 7.69 8.04
CA ARG A 35 -5.85 6.32 8.16
C ARG A 35 -6.89 5.25 7.80
N GLY A 36 -8.14 5.44 8.22
CA GLY A 36 -9.25 4.55 7.87
C GLY A 36 -9.50 4.53 6.35
N ALA A 37 -9.57 5.70 5.73
CA ALA A 37 -9.76 5.84 4.28
C ALA A 37 -8.61 5.21 3.48
N THR A 38 -7.35 5.39 3.90
CA THR A 38 -6.20 4.76 3.25
C THR A 38 -6.25 3.23 3.33
N ASN A 39 -6.63 2.66 4.48
CA ASN A 39 -6.80 1.21 4.61
C ASN A 39 -7.89 0.65 3.68
N ILE A 40 -8.99 1.39 3.53
CA ILE A 40 -10.07 1.03 2.60
C ILE A 40 -9.57 1.10 1.15
N ALA A 41 -8.88 2.18 0.77
CA ALA A 41 -8.36 2.37 -0.59
C ALA A 41 -7.40 1.24 -1.00
N ILE A 42 -6.48 0.83 -0.13
CA ILE A 42 -5.54 -0.27 -0.40
C ILE A 42 -6.28 -1.61 -0.51
N SER A 43 -7.30 -1.83 0.32
CA SER A 43 -8.12 -3.03 0.25
C SER A 43 -8.92 -3.09 -1.06
N ASN A 44 -9.45 -1.94 -1.52
CA ASN A 44 -10.13 -1.84 -2.80
C ASN A 44 -9.18 -2.11 -3.97
N GLN A 45 -7.94 -1.59 -3.95
CA GLN A 45 -6.95 -1.89 -4.99
C GLN A 45 -6.68 -3.41 -5.12
N VAL A 46 -6.65 -4.15 -4.00
CA VAL A 46 -6.54 -5.63 -4.04
C VAL A 46 -7.78 -6.23 -4.67
N MET A 47 -8.96 -5.80 -4.25
CA MET A 47 -10.23 -6.32 -4.74
C MET A 47 -10.40 -6.06 -6.24
N ASP A 48 -10.07 -4.87 -6.71
CA ASP A 48 -10.15 -4.47 -8.11
C ASP A 48 -9.21 -5.34 -8.96
N MET A 49 -7.96 -5.54 -8.53
CA MET A 49 -7.03 -6.43 -9.21
C MET A 49 -7.51 -7.88 -9.22
N ALA A 50 -8.05 -8.38 -8.10
CA ALA A 50 -8.58 -9.74 -8.01
C ALA A 50 -9.81 -9.95 -8.90
N LEU A 51 -10.73 -8.97 -8.94
CA LEU A 51 -11.91 -9.00 -9.80
C LEU A 51 -11.55 -8.89 -11.28
N GLU A 52 -10.57 -8.06 -11.64
CA GLU A 52 -10.07 -7.98 -13.02
C GLU A 52 -9.51 -9.34 -13.48
N ILE A 53 -8.68 -9.98 -12.65
CA ILE A 53 -8.14 -11.32 -12.94
C ILE A 53 -9.26 -12.36 -13.02
N ALA A 54 -10.22 -12.32 -12.08
CA ALA A 54 -11.29 -13.32 -12.01
C ALA A 54 -12.34 -13.18 -13.12
N SER A 55 -12.59 -11.96 -13.59
CA SER A 55 -13.58 -11.68 -14.64
C SER A 55 -13.03 -11.83 -16.06
N ASN A 56 -11.70 -11.95 -16.19
CA ASN A 56 -11.02 -12.11 -17.47
C ASN A 56 -10.39 -13.51 -17.56
N GLU A 57 -11.03 -14.41 -18.33
CA GLU A 57 -10.58 -15.80 -18.46
C GLU A 57 -9.11 -15.93 -18.89
N ARG A 58 -8.63 -15.04 -19.78
CA ARG A 58 -7.24 -15.05 -20.24
C ARG A 58 -6.28 -14.67 -19.10
N LEU A 59 -6.57 -13.61 -18.36
CA LEU A 59 -5.75 -13.20 -17.21
C LEU A 59 -5.79 -14.24 -16.09
N GLY A 60 -6.96 -14.83 -15.81
CA GLY A 60 -7.11 -15.92 -14.86
C GLY A 60 -6.22 -17.11 -15.20
N LYS A 61 -6.19 -17.53 -16.47
CA LYS A 61 -5.29 -18.59 -16.95
C LYS A 61 -3.82 -18.22 -16.79
N LEU A 62 -3.42 -16.99 -17.15
CA LEU A 62 -2.04 -16.53 -17.00
C LEU A 62 -1.60 -16.52 -15.53
N VAL A 63 -2.44 -16.05 -14.62
CA VAL A 63 -2.16 -16.07 -13.19
C VAL A 63 -2.07 -17.51 -12.67
N GLY A 64 -2.92 -18.42 -13.16
CA GLY A 64 -2.82 -19.85 -12.90
C GLY A 64 -1.46 -20.42 -13.33
N PHE A 65 -1.05 -20.18 -14.57
CA PHE A 65 0.25 -20.61 -15.07
C PHE A 65 1.43 -20.04 -14.26
N MET A 66 1.32 -18.80 -13.80
CA MET A 66 2.36 -18.18 -12.97
C MET A 66 2.45 -18.80 -11.56
N LEU A 67 1.31 -19.10 -10.94
CA LEU A 67 1.25 -19.56 -9.55
C LEU A 67 1.39 -21.07 -9.40
N GLU A 68 0.78 -21.84 -10.30
CA GLU A 68 0.71 -23.30 -10.22
C GLU A 68 1.83 -23.95 -11.03
N ASP A 69 2.01 -23.52 -12.28
CA ASP A 69 3.00 -24.10 -13.20
C ASP A 69 4.37 -23.41 -13.12
N ASN A 70 4.43 -22.22 -12.50
CA ASN A 70 5.61 -21.37 -12.42
C ASN A 70 6.30 -21.17 -13.79
N ILE A 71 5.50 -20.92 -14.83
CA ILE A 71 5.99 -20.74 -16.21
C ILE A 71 7.03 -19.62 -16.30
N LYS A 72 7.93 -19.71 -17.28
CA LYS A 72 8.85 -18.60 -17.57
C LYS A 72 8.21 -17.59 -18.51
N SER A 73 8.64 -16.33 -18.44
CA SER A 73 8.14 -15.30 -19.37
C SER A 73 8.44 -15.61 -20.83
N GLU A 74 9.52 -16.35 -21.11
CA GLU A 74 9.92 -16.74 -22.46
C GLU A 74 9.00 -17.78 -23.11
N ASP A 75 8.25 -18.54 -22.30
CA ASP A 75 7.32 -19.57 -22.78
C ASP A 75 5.97 -18.97 -23.21
N LEU A 76 5.71 -17.71 -22.86
CA LEU A 76 4.51 -16.99 -23.23
C LEU A 76 4.65 -16.35 -24.62
N ASN A 77 3.53 -16.31 -25.35
CA ASN A 77 3.45 -15.44 -26.52
C ASN A 77 3.60 -13.95 -26.10
N PRO A 78 3.96 -13.04 -27.01
CA PRO A 78 4.25 -11.65 -26.65
C PRO A 78 3.10 -10.91 -25.95
N GLU A 79 1.84 -11.18 -26.31
CA GLU A 79 0.67 -10.52 -25.73
C GLU A 79 0.43 -10.99 -24.29
N ASP A 80 0.50 -12.29 -24.07
CA ASP A 80 0.35 -12.92 -22.76
C ASP A 80 1.50 -12.53 -21.83
N ARG A 81 2.73 -12.51 -22.35
CA ARG A 81 3.90 -12.03 -21.60
C ARG A 81 3.70 -10.59 -21.13
N THR A 82 3.29 -9.71 -22.04
CA THR A 82 3.03 -8.30 -21.69
C THR A 82 1.95 -8.19 -20.63
N SER A 83 0.87 -8.96 -20.78
CA SER A 83 -0.25 -8.93 -19.84
C SER A 83 0.17 -9.41 -18.46
N ALA A 84 0.86 -10.56 -18.37
CA ALA A 84 1.37 -11.11 -17.13
C ALA A 84 2.36 -10.17 -16.43
N GLN A 85 3.31 -9.59 -17.18
CA GLN A 85 4.28 -8.63 -16.65
C GLN A 85 3.59 -7.36 -16.13
N MET A 86 2.57 -6.85 -16.84
CA MET A 86 1.81 -5.68 -16.38
C MET A 86 0.97 -5.98 -15.13
N THR A 87 0.39 -7.19 -15.03
CA THR A 87 -0.31 -7.64 -13.83
C THR A 87 0.65 -7.71 -12.63
N VAL A 88 1.86 -8.26 -12.80
CA VAL A 88 2.89 -8.23 -11.75
C VAL A 88 3.27 -6.80 -11.39
N TYR A 89 3.58 -5.98 -12.40
CA TYR A 89 4.01 -4.60 -12.19
C TYR A 89 2.98 -3.77 -11.43
N ALA A 90 1.69 -3.92 -11.73
CA ALA A 90 0.62 -3.30 -10.96
C ALA A 90 0.61 -3.76 -9.49
N GLY A 91 0.80 -5.05 -9.26
CA GLY A 91 0.96 -5.61 -7.91
C GLY A 91 2.17 -5.03 -7.16
N LEU A 92 3.32 -4.92 -7.82
CA LEU A 92 4.54 -4.33 -7.25
C LEU A 92 4.34 -2.85 -6.88
N ARG A 93 3.70 -2.07 -7.77
CA ARG A 93 3.34 -0.65 -7.50
C ARG A 93 2.42 -0.51 -6.31
N ARG A 94 1.52 -1.46 -6.10
CA ARG A 94 0.70 -1.50 -4.90
C ARG A 94 1.53 -1.74 -3.64
N ILE A 95 2.50 -2.66 -3.66
CA ILE A 95 3.37 -2.91 -2.48
C ILE A 95 4.23 -1.66 -2.19
N GLU A 96 4.77 -1.00 -3.22
CA GLU A 96 5.47 0.28 -3.07
C GLU A 96 4.58 1.34 -2.43
N ASN A 97 3.32 1.44 -2.85
CA ASN A 97 2.38 2.36 -2.21
C ASN A 97 2.17 2.04 -0.72
N VAL A 98 2.02 0.76 -0.36
CA VAL A 98 1.92 0.34 1.05
C VAL A 98 3.19 0.73 1.81
N PHE A 99 4.37 0.56 1.21
CA PHE A 99 5.64 0.94 1.81
C PHE A 99 5.74 2.43 2.12
N LEU A 100 5.44 3.29 1.15
CA LEU A 100 5.46 4.74 1.36
C LEU A 100 4.46 5.16 2.45
N GLN A 101 3.28 4.54 2.49
CA GLN A 101 2.26 4.82 3.52
C GLN A 101 2.67 4.33 4.92
N VAL A 102 3.51 3.30 5.02
CA VAL A 102 4.11 2.86 6.29
C VAL A 102 5.21 3.83 6.72
N GLU A 103 6.08 4.26 5.80
CA GLU A 103 7.11 5.27 6.09
C GLU A 103 6.51 6.60 6.58
N ASP A 104 5.40 7.02 6.00
CA ASP A 104 4.65 8.22 6.42
C ASP A 104 3.89 8.04 7.75
N GLY A 105 3.93 6.85 8.37
CA GLY A 105 3.23 6.55 9.62
C GLY A 105 1.70 6.57 9.51
N ILE A 106 1.17 6.43 8.29
CA ILE A 106 -0.26 6.32 8.00
C ILE A 106 -0.71 4.88 8.24
N LEU A 107 0.09 3.90 7.79
CA LEU A 107 -0.13 2.47 8.00
C LEU A 107 0.85 1.88 9.01
N ASP A 108 0.46 0.71 9.50
CA ASP A 108 1.28 -0.13 10.36
C ASP A 108 2.05 -1.14 9.52
N ALA A 109 3.27 -1.50 9.92
CA ALA A 109 4.10 -2.47 9.21
C ALA A 109 3.42 -3.84 8.99
N ARG A 110 2.45 -4.22 9.84
CA ARG A 110 1.59 -5.40 9.63
C ARG A 110 0.79 -5.37 8.33
N ALA A 111 0.74 -4.24 7.62
CA ALA A 111 0.17 -4.16 6.28
C ALA A 111 0.86 -5.13 5.29
N PHE A 112 2.15 -5.44 5.51
CA PHE A 112 2.90 -6.37 4.67
C PHE A 112 2.59 -7.85 4.92
N ASP A 113 2.06 -8.23 6.09
CA ASP A 113 1.66 -9.61 6.42
C ASP A 113 0.56 -10.15 5.48
N ARG A 114 -0.12 -9.24 4.78
CA ARG A 114 -1.22 -9.52 3.84
C ARG A 114 -0.75 -9.59 2.39
N VAL A 115 0.54 -9.41 2.12
CA VAL A 115 1.08 -9.53 0.77
C VAL A 115 1.31 -11.01 0.47
N GLY A 116 0.57 -11.55 -0.50
CA GLY A 116 0.77 -12.92 -0.98
C GLY A 116 2.08 -13.06 -1.76
N MET A 117 3.20 -13.30 -1.06
CA MET A 117 4.55 -13.30 -1.66
C MET A 117 4.77 -14.39 -2.70
N ALA A 118 4.01 -15.49 -2.66
CA ALA A 118 4.08 -16.55 -3.68
C ALA A 118 3.95 -16.01 -5.11
N PHE A 119 3.02 -15.07 -5.33
CA PHE A 119 2.83 -14.41 -6.63
C PHE A 119 4.08 -13.68 -7.11
N TYR A 120 4.73 -12.94 -6.20
CA TYR A 120 5.92 -12.12 -6.47
C TYR A 120 7.24 -12.90 -6.49
N ARG A 121 7.20 -14.21 -6.18
CA ARG A 121 8.34 -15.12 -6.27
C ARG A 121 8.31 -16.00 -7.53
N SER A 122 7.27 -15.90 -8.35
CA SER A 122 7.17 -16.62 -9.64
C SER A 122 8.26 -16.18 -10.62
N ASN A 123 8.58 -17.03 -11.61
CA ASN A 123 9.57 -16.72 -12.63
C ASN A 123 9.20 -15.45 -13.42
N VAL A 124 7.94 -15.33 -13.85
CA VAL A 124 7.45 -14.10 -14.51
C VAL A 124 7.61 -12.87 -13.61
N ALA A 125 7.39 -13.01 -12.31
CA ALA A 125 7.55 -11.87 -11.39
C ALA A 125 9.02 -11.45 -11.22
N ARG A 126 9.95 -12.39 -11.21
CA ARG A 126 11.39 -12.10 -11.20
C ARG A 126 11.83 -11.41 -12.49
N ASP A 127 11.42 -11.93 -13.65
CA ASP A 127 11.71 -11.30 -14.94
C ASP A 127 11.13 -9.87 -15.01
N THR A 128 9.94 -9.67 -14.45
CA THR A 128 9.32 -8.34 -14.34
C THR A 128 10.15 -7.41 -13.43
N TRP A 129 10.64 -7.92 -12.30
CA TRP A 129 11.51 -7.16 -11.40
C TRP A 129 12.82 -6.75 -12.07
N ASP A 130 13.44 -7.63 -12.86
CA ASP A 130 14.68 -7.32 -13.57
C ASP A 130 14.51 -6.20 -14.60
N ILE A 131 13.32 -6.12 -15.22
CA ILE A 131 12.99 -5.06 -16.19
C ILE A 131 12.64 -3.75 -15.49
N TYR A 132 11.78 -3.79 -14.47
CA TYR A 132 11.13 -2.60 -13.90
C TYR A 132 11.63 -2.17 -12.52
N GLY A 133 12.28 -3.06 -11.75
CA GLY A 133 12.63 -2.85 -10.35
C GLY A 133 13.48 -1.60 -10.09
N ARG A 134 14.35 -1.26 -11.04
CA ARG A 134 15.17 -0.03 -11.03
C ARG A 134 14.40 1.30 -11.10
N PHE A 135 13.09 1.27 -11.36
CA PHE A 135 12.24 2.47 -11.47
C PHE A 135 11.31 2.67 -10.26
N PHE A 136 11.53 1.89 -9.20
CA PHE A 136 10.87 2.06 -7.92
C PHE A 136 11.67 3.00 -7.02
N ASP A 137 11.05 3.43 -5.92
CA ASP A 137 11.71 4.19 -4.88
C ASP A 137 12.99 3.49 -4.37
N LYS A 138 14.04 4.29 -4.13
CA LYS A 138 15.36 3.78 -3.77
C LYS A 138 15.39 3.00 -2.46
N ASP A 139 14.51 3.34 -1.51
CA ASP A 139 14.43 2.69 -0.20
C ASP A 139 13.46 1.51 -0.26
N PHE A 140 12.50 1.54 -1.19
CA PHE A 140 11.62 0.42 -1.48
C PHE A 140 12.36 -0.78 -2.07
N ILE A 141 13.32 -0.56 -2.98
CA ILE A 141 14.07 -1.65 -3.66
C ILE A 141 14.67 -2.64 -2.65
N PRO A 142 15.56 -2.24 -1.72
CA PRO A 142 16.16 -3.18 -0.78
C PRO A 142 15.13 -3.77 0.20
N PHE A 143 14.08 -3.01 0.54
CA PHE A 143 12.97 -3.51 1.35
C PHE A 143 12.23 -4.66 0.64
N PHE A 144 11.86 -4.47 -0.62
CA PHE A 144 11.11 -5.45 -1.38
C PHE A 144 11.94 -6.71 -1.67
N GLU A 145 13.22 -6.55 -1.99
CA GLU A 145 14.14 -7.69 -2.17
C GLU A 145 14.26 -8.50 -0.89
N ALA A 146 14.42 -7.85 0.27
CA ALA A 146 14.44 -8.54 1.56
C ALA A 146 13.10 -9.24 1.85
N LEU A 147 11.97 -8.60 1.56
CA LEU A 147 10.63 -9.18 1.74
C LEU A 147 10.44 -10.41 0.83
N ARG A 148 10.84 -10.32 -0.44
CA ARG A 148 10.77 -11.40 -1.44
C ARG A 148 11.66 -12.59 -1.07
N ASP A 149 12.87 -12.32 -0.62
CA ASP A 149 13.88 -13.37 -0.42
C ASP A 149 13.84 -13.96 1.00
N SER A 150 13.04 -13.37 1.90
CA SER A 150 12.71 -13.98 3.19
C SER A 150 12.06 -15.35 2.97
N VAL A 151 12.52 -16.37 3.71
CA VAL A 151 11.88 -17.69 3.70
C VAL A 151 10.59 -17.57 4.50
N ASP A 152 9.46 -17.95 3.90
CA ASP A 152 8.18 -18.04 4.62
C ASP A 152 8.34 -19.04 5.77
N THR A 153 8.64 -18.54 6.96
CA THR A 153 8.63 -19.29 8.20
C THR A 153 7.20 -19.29 8.70
N LYS A 154 6.36 -20.11 8.07
CA LYS A 154 5.05 -20.51 8.61
C LYS A 154 5.01 -22.01 8.74
#